data_AF-A0A9E0AZD1-F1
#
_entry.id   AF-A0A9E0AZD1-F1
#
_cell.length_a   1.000
_cell.length_b   1.000
_cell.length_c   1.000
_cell.angle_alpha   90.00
_cell.angle_beta   90.00
_cell.angle_gamma   90.00
#
_symmetry.space_group_name_H-M   'P 1'
#
loop_
_entity.id
_entity.type
_entity.pdbx_description
1 polymer ?
#
loop_
_entity_poly.entity_id
_entity_poly.type
_entity_poly.pdbx_seq_one_letter_code
_entity_poly.pdbx_strand_id
1 'polypeptide(L)'
;MEEVIQYVPNLYATFWALIPPLVAIILALITKEVYSSLFVGIVIGGLFYGNIFQSGFSFEKSVLHIFEDGLVGVLSDPYNVGILVFLVVLG
;
A
#
# COMPACT_ATOMS: atom_id res chain seq x y z
N MET A 1 28.56 -2.13 10.02
CA MET A 1 27.60 -1.03 9.89
C MET A 1 26.83 -1.35 8.62
N GLU A 2 25.74 -2.12 8.73
CA GLU A 2 24.82 -2.31 7.60
C GLU A 2 24.24 -0.93 7.28
N GLU A 3 24.61 -0.34 6.14
CA GLU A 3 23.88 0.78 5.59
C GLU A 3 22.51 0.25 5.18
N VAL A 4 21.49 0.53 5.99
CA VAL A 4 20.10 0.31 5.63
C VAL A 4 19.83 1.23 4.45
N ILE A 5 19.87 0.69 3.24
CA ILE A 5 19.56 1.43 2.02
C ILE A 5 18.08 1.80 2.12
N GLN A 6 17.80 3.00 2.63
CA GLN A 6 16.45 3.52 2.67
C GLN A 6 16.02 3.74 1.21
N TYR A 7 15.30 2.78 0.66
CA TYR A 7 14.70 2.92 -0.65
C TYR A 7 13.62 3.99 -0.56
N VAL A 8 13.99 5.23 -0.90
CA VAL A 8 13.03 6.32 -1.05
C VAL A 8 12.49 6.20 -2.47
N PRO A 9 11.22 5.79 -2.68
CA PRO A 9 10.67 5.74 -4.02
C PRO A 9 10.74 7.14 -4.60
N ASN A 10 11.14 7.28 -5.87
CA ASN A 10 11.28 8.57 -6.57
C ASN A 10 9.97 9.39 -6.61
N LEU A 11 8.85 8.74 -6.30
CA LEU A 11 7.51 9.32 -6.26
C LEU A 11 7.09 9.74 -4.83
N TYR A 12 7.90 9.44 -3.80
CA TYR A 12 7.64 9.84 -2.41
C TYR A 12 7.62 11.37 -2.30
N ALA A 13 6.58 11.91 -1.65
CA ALA A 13 6.34 13.35 -1.50
C ALA A 13 6.21 14.17 -2.81
N THR A 14 5.96 13.50 -3.95
CA THR A 14 5.67 14.17 -5.22
C THR A 14 4.17 14.18 -5.52
N PHE A 15 3.75 14.98 -6.51
CA PHE A 15 2.36 15.04 -6.99
C PHE A 15 1.78 13.66 -7.34
N TRP A 16 2.63 12.72 -7.79
CA TRP A 16 2.22 11.37 -8.17
C TRP A 16 1.75 10.52 -6.99
N ALA A 17 2.20 10.81 -5.76
CA ALA A 17 1.75 10.11 -4.55
C ALA A 17 0.27 10.36 -4.23
N LEU A 18 -0.33 11.43 -4.77
CA LEU A 18 -1.74 11.75 -4.57
C LEU A 18 -2.67 10.95 -5.50
N ILE A 19 -2.14 10.37 -6.58
CA ILE A 19 -2.97 9.68 -7.57
C ILE A 19 -3.67 8.44 -6.98
N PRO A 20 -3.00 7.53 -6.26
CA PRO A 20 -3.68 6.36 -5.70
C PRO A 20 -4.80 6.73 -4.70
N PRO A 21 -4.59 7.66 -3.74
CA PRO A 21 -5.67 8.16 -2.89
C PRO A 21 -6.81 8.83 -3.67
N LEU A 22 -6.49 9.62 -4.69
CA LEU A 22 -7.49 10.35 -5.45
C LEU A 22 -8.38 9.39 -6.27
N VAL A 23 -7.77 8.38 -6.90
CA VAL A 23 -8.53 7.35 -7.63
C VAL A 23 -9.46 6.59 -6.68
N ALA A 24 -8.99 6.23 -5.49
CA ALA A 24 -9.82 5.55 -4.48
C ALA A 24 -11.02 6.41 -4.03
N ILE A 25 -10.83 7.73 -3.85
CA ILE A 25 -11.91 8.63 -3.43
C ILE A 25 -12.92 8.83 -4.57
N ILE A 26 -12.44 9.10 -5.79
CA ILE A 26 -13.31 9.35 -6.95
C ILE A 26 -14.15 8.11 -7.27
N LEU A 27 -13.52 6.93 -7.29
CA LEU A 27 -14.24 5.68 -7.54
C LEU A 27 -15.27 5.40 -6.43
N ALA A 28 -14.95 5.67 -5.16
CA ALA A 28 -15.88 5.47 -4.05
C ALA A 28 -17.12 6.38 -4.17
N LEU A 29 -16.95 7.60 -4.68
CA LEU A 29 -18.05 8.54 -4.90
C LEU A 29 -18.96 8.13 -6.07
N ILE A 30 -18.39 7.57 -7.14
CA ILE A 30 -19.13 7.11 -8.32
C ILE A 30 -19.85 5.80 -8.03
N THR A 31 -19.13 4.77 -7.57
CA THR A 31 -19.66 3.41 -7.42
C THR A 31 -20.44 3.20 -6.13
N LYS A 32 -20.34 4.14 -5.17
CA LYS A 32 -20.91 4.02 -3.81
C LYS A 32 -20.38 2.81 -3.01
N GLU A 33 -19.36 2.12 -3.53
CA GLU A 33 -18.74 0.96 -2.91
C GLU A 33 -17.37 1.34 -2.34
N VAL A 34 -17.35 1.67 -1.05
CA VAL A 34 -16.12 2.13 -0.39
C VAL A 34 -15.07 1.02 -0.32
N TYR A 35 -15.47 -0.21 0.01
CA TYR A 35 -14.54 -1.33 0.16
C TYR A 35 -13.86 -1.71 -1.16
N SER A 36 -14.64 -1.84 -2.23
CA SER A 36 -14.13 -2.17 -3.57
C SER A 36 -13.22 -1.05 -4.09
N SER A 37 -13.60 0.21 -3.86
CA SER A 37 -12.80 1.36 -4.27
C SER A 37 -11.48 1.48 -3.51
N LEU A 38 -11.48 1.21 -2.21
CA LEU A 38 -10.25 1.17 -1.40
C LEU A 38 -9.29 0.09 -1.90
N PHE A 39 -9.80 -1.09 -2.23
CA PHE A 39 -8.99 -2.17 -2.79
C PHE A 39 -8.33 -1.76 -4.11
N VAL A 40 -9.09 -1.16 -5.03
CA VAL A 40 -8.54 -0.66 -6.31
C VAL A 40 -7.48 0.41 -6.08
N GLY A 41 -7.67 1.30 -5.09
CA GLY A 41 -6.67 2.30 -4.70
C GLY A 41 -5.35 1.71 -4.23
N ILE A 42 -5.40 0.65 -3.41
CA ILE A 42 -4.21 -0.05 -2.92
C ILE A 42 -3.47 -0.74 -4.06
N VAL A 43 -4.20 -1.40 -4.97
CA VAL A 43 -3.61 -2.05 -6.15
C VAL A 43 -2.91 -1.03 -7.04
N ILE A 44 -3.55 0.11 -7.33
CA ILE A 44 -2.94 1.18 -8.10
C ILE A 44 -1.70 1.74 -7.38
N GLY A 45 -1.75 1.92 -6.06
CA GLY A 45 -0.60 2.36 -5.26
C GLY A 45 0.60 1.41 -5.35
N GLY A 46 0.39 0.10 -5.25
CA GLY A 46 1.48 -0.87 -5.41
C GLY A 46 2.04 -0.92 -6.83
N LEU A 47 1.18 -0.77 -7.84
CA LEU A 47 1.62 -0.69 -9.24
C LEU A 47 2.50 0.55 -9.50
N PHE A 48 2.18 1.68 -8.86
CA PHE A 48 3.02 2.88 -8.90
C PHE A 48 4.42 2.60 -8.32
N TYR A 49 4.51 1.79 -7.26
CA TYR A 49 5.78 1.37 -6.66
C TYR A 49 6.60 0.44 -7.57
N GLY A 50 5.95 -0.46 -8.29
CA GLY A 50 6.63 -1.32 -9.29
C GLY A 50 6.96 -0.63 -10.61
N ASN A 51 7.00 0.70 -10.65
CA ASN A 51 7.41 1.52 -11.80
C ASN A 51 6.50 1.38 -13.03
N ILE A 52 5.17 1.38 -12.86
CA ILE A 52 4.22 1.26 -13.99
C ILE A 52 4.34 2.39 -15.05
N PHE A 53 4.95 3.53 -14.71
CA PHE A 53 5.18 4.65 -15.64
C PHE A 53 6.62 4.75 -16.18
N GLN A 54 7.51 3.82 -15.81
CA GLN A 54 8.93 3.87 -16.19
C GLN A 54 9.39 2.54 -16.82
N SER A 55 10.44 2.58 -17.63
CA SER A 55 10.99 1.42 -18.34
C SER A 55 11.60 0.41 -17.35
N GLY A 56 10.76 -0.48 -16.80
CA GLY A 56 11.15 -1.45 -15.78
C GLY A 56 9.99 -1.97 -14.94
N PHE A 57 8.79 -2.10 -15.51
CA PHE A 57 7.61 -2.56 -14.80
C PHE A 57 7.83 -3.96 -14.22
N SER A 58 7.83 -4.05 -12.88
CA SER A 58 7.91 -5.31 -12.16
C SER A 58 6.64 -5.48 -11.34
N PHE A 59 5.76 -6.32 -11.86
CA PHE A 59 4.55 -6.72 -11.14
C PHE A 59 4.91 -7.43 -9.83
N GLU A 60 5.97 -8.22 -9.83
CA GLU A 60 6.48 -8.90 -8.64
C GLU A 60 6.83 -7.92 -7.53
N LYS A 61 7.60 -6.86 -7.82
CA LYS A 61 7.91 -5.81 -6.83
C LYS A 61 6.66 -5.04 -6.35
N SER A 62 5.69 -4.84 -7.23
CA SER A 62 4.42 -4.18 -6.86
C SER A 62 3.64 -4.99 -5.85
N VAL A 63 3.48 -6.29 -6.12
CA VAL A 63 2.73 -7.20 -5.26
C VAL A 63 3.50 -7.45 -3.97
N LEU A 64 4.79 -7.76 -4.03
CA LEU A 64 5.61 -7.96 -2.84
C LEU A 64 5.57 -6.74 -1.92
N HIS A 65 5.59 -5.51 -2.43
CA HIS A 65 5.48 -4.32 -1.58
C HIS A 65 4.10 -4.20 -0.90
N ILE A 66 3.00 -4.46 -1.62
CA ILE A 66 1.66 -4.45 -1.01
C ILE A 66 1.57 -5.50 0.12
N PHE A 67 2.18 -6.66 -0.10
CA PHE A 67 2.10 -7.78 0.84
C PHE A 67 3.11 -7.67 1.99
N GLU A 68 4.41 -7.53 1.73
CA GLU A 68 5.47 -7.50 2.75
C GLU A 68 5.51 -6.19 3.52
N ASP A 69 5.59 -5.04 2.83
CA ASP A 69 5.70 -3.74 3.49
C ASP A 69 4.33 -3.18 3.91
N GLY A 70 3.26 -3.60 3.23
CA GLY A 70 1.88 -3.23 3.54
C GLY A 70 1.25 -4.16 4.56
N LEU A 71 0.59 -5.21 4.07
CA LEU A 71 -0.27 -6.07 4.89
C LEU A 71 0.51 -6.79 5.99
N VAL A 72 1.55 -7.56 5.62
CA VAL A 72 2.35 -8.36 6.54
C VAL A 72 3.19 -7.45 7.45
N GLY A 73 3.71 -6.33 6.96
CA GLY A 73 4.43 -5.35 7.78
C GLY A 73 3.58 -4.84 8.95
N VAL A 74 2.34 -4.44 8.68
CA VAL A 74 1.40 -3.97 9.73
C VAL A 74 1.00 -5.11 10.67
N LEU A 75 0.90 -6.35 10.18
CA LEU A 75 0.56 -7.52 11.01
C LEU A 75 1.73 -8.09 11.80
N SER A 76 2.97 -7.86 11.34
CA SER A 76 4.19 -8.42 11.96
C SER A 76 4.76 -7.50 13.03
N ASP A 77 4.29 -6.25 13.13
CA ASP A 77 4.64 -5.36 14.22
C ASP A 77 4.05 -5.87 15.54
N PRO A 78 4.88 -6.18 16.57
CA PRO A 78 4.42 -6.64 17.87
C PRO A 78 3.39 -5.72 18.54
N TYR A 79 3.46 -4.41 18.29
CA TYR A 79 2.51 -3.43 18.84
C TYR A 79 1.12 -3.58 18.20
N ASN A 80 1.08 -3.77 16.88
CA ASN A 80 -0.15 -3.94 16.14
C ASN A 80 -0.75 -5.34 16.35
N VAL A 81 0.09 -6.38 16.39
CA VAL A 81 -0.40 -7.75 16.61
C VAL A 81 -0.99 -7.91 18.01
N GLY A 82 -0.42 -7.24 19.02
CA GLY A 82 -0.93 -7.26 20.38
C GLY A 82 -2.37 -6.74 20.48
N ILE A 83 -2.68 -5.62 19.82
CA ILE A 83 -4.04 -5.08 19.79
C ILE A 83 -5.00 -5.95 18.96
N LEU A 84 -4.53 -6.55 17.85
CA LEU A 84 -5.36 -7.45 17.04
C LEU A 84 -5.74 -8.72 17.81
N VAL A 85 -4.79 -9.36 18.50
CA VAL A 85 -5.06 -10.52 19.36
C VAL A 85 -6.00 -10.16 20.49
N PHE A 86 -5.81 -8.99 21.11
CA PHE A 86 -6.69 -8.50 22.16
C PHE A 86 -8.15 -8.32 21.69
N LEU A 87 -8.36 -7.70 20.53
CA LEU A 87 -9.69 -7.52 19.94
C LEU A 87 -10.36 -8.85 19.58
N VAL A 88 -9.63 -9.79 18.99
CA VAL A 88 -10.15 -11.13 18.65
C VAL A 88 -10.58 -11.92 19.88
N VAL A 89 -9.86 -11.80 20.99
CA VAL A 89 -10.21 -12.50 22.24
C VAL A 89 -11.40 -11.85 22.95
N LEU A 90 -11.60 -10.53 22.84
CA LEU A 90 -12.74 -9.83 23.44
C LEU A 90 -14.06 -9.99 22.67
N GLY A 91 -13.98 -10.16 21.35
CA GLY A 91 -15.16 -10.26 20.47
C GLY A 91 -15.64 -8.90 20.00
#